data_AF-A0A182U119-F1
#
_entry.id   AF-A0A182U119-F1
#
_cell.length_a   1.000
_cell.length_b   1.000
_cell.length_c   1.000
_cell.angle_alpha   90.00
_cell.angle_beta   90.00
_cell.angle_gamma   90.00
#
_symmetry.space_group_name_H-M   'P 1'
#
loop_
_entity.id
_entity.type
_entity.pdbx_description
1 polymer ?
#
loop_
_entity_poly.entity_id
_entity_poly.type
_entity_poly.pdbx_seq_one_letter_code
_entity_poly.pdbx_strand_id
1 'polypeptide(L)'
;FLPKRGNSLLVTGAGDSKTFVFDINRQNDNPIRQCSCHLQRVKRLATSPRNAHMFWSAAEDGLVLQHDLRQPHTCHGQDANVLIDLRSYMSTVPEVKCIAINPQRPEQLAIGANDIYARLYDRRMISPGNVGTVDAPNRRTEVMGDTVSVTNLIDNIPKDGCVQYFCPGHLGSKYQAASQLGEMYQYKAVTYLTFSPDGTELLANMGTEHIYLYDITRSRNPLFLELPKLPGAAEGSKSGADCSGSDASVGTEKTKHKFSPDVEQLKKEGNASLEKEQFLQAINKYTQAIQKVNGKDCAILYLNRATALMKRNWYGDVYAAVRDCHTALRLDPHYVKAHFRLARALLKLDKLKEAQICLEELVRRFPSYAKNPGVLMLEKDIGLEMDKARHRSPCSRMQTESYEQKENYWRTMSIDYEQRYIGHCNTKTDIKEANYLGDSNYIVAGSDDGNFFIWDRHSGIIHSVFQADELIVNCVQPHPYICMLATSGIDHEVRLWSPQSPEKPAVRRTTVVDSIVHDNQTHMQIDPFDSIAPDQAICRAS
;
A
#
# COMPACT_ATOMS: atom_id res chain seq x y z
N PHE A 1 8.83 -24.41 -4.18
CA PHE A 1 8.73 -25.82 -3.72
C PHE A 1 7.39 -26.06 -3.06
N LEU A 2 6.80 -27.24 -3.24
CA LEU A 2 5.62 -27.63 -2.47
C LEU A 2 6.00 -28.00 -1.04
N PRO A 3 5.30 -27.48 -0.02
CA PRO A 3 5.59 -27.77 1.38
C PRO A 3 5.46 -29.26 1.74
N LYS A 4 6.15 -29.69 2.80
CA LYS A 4 6.09 -31.06 3.37
C LYS A 4 6.44 -32.19 2.40
N ARG A 5 7.25 -31.90 1.36
CA ARG A 5 7.73 -32.88 0.38
C ARG A 5 9.26 -33.02 0.37
N GLY A 6 9.94 -32.63 1.45
CA GLY A 6 11.41 -32.68 1.50
C GLY A 6 12.09 -31.89 0.37
N ASN A 7 11.45 -30.82 -0.11
CA ASN A 7 11.87 -30.02 -1.27
C ASN A 7 11.98 -30.81 -2.60
N SER A 8 11.27 -31.94 -2.76
CA SER A 8 11.32 -32.72 -4.00
C SER A 8 10.48 -32.17 -5.14
N LEU A 9 9.34 -31.53 -4.83
CA LEU A 9 8.42 -31.03 -5.85
C LEU A 9 8.58 -29.53 -6.05
N LEU A 10 8.90 -29.16 -7.29
CA LEU A 10 9.00 -27.77 -7.74
C LEU A 10 7.79 -27.44 -8.60
N VAL A 11 7.15 -26.30 -8.34
CA VAL A 11 6.08 -25.76 -9.19
C VAL A 11 6.59 -24.48 -9.81
N THR A 12 6.38 -24.31 -11.11
CA THR A 12 6.76 -23.13 -11.86
C THR A 12 5.56 -22.59 -12.62
N GLY A 13 5.56 -21.28 -12.86
CA GLY A 13 4.58 -20.56 -13.66
C GLY A 13 5.28 -19.38 -14.31
N ALA A 14 4.98 -19.12 -15.57
CA ALA A 14 5.73 -18.17 -16.38
C ALA A 14 4.85 -17.37 -17.36
N GLY A 15 5.51 -16.54 -18.17
CA GLY A 15 4.89 -15.75 -19.24
C GLY A 15 4.33 -16.56 -20.42
N ASP A 16 4.58 -17.87 -20.47
CA ASP A 16 3.99 -18.76 -21.48
C ASP A 16 2.55 -19.21 -21.14
N SER A 17 1.95 -18.60 -20.10
CA SER A 17 0.60 -18.89 -19.59
C SER A 17 0.43 -20.30 -19.03
N LYS A 18 1.53 -21.01 -18.74
CA LYS A 18 1.50 -22.39 -18.24
C LYS A 18 1.99 -22.48 -16.81
N THR A 19 1.53 -23.54 -16.15
CA THR A 19 2.11 -24.00 -14.89
C THR A 19 2.64 -25.42 -15.06
N PHE A 20 3.78 -25.67 -14.45
CA PHE A 20 4.45 -26.96 -14.48
C PHE A 20 4.75 -27.43 -13.07
N VAL A 21 4.75 -28.75 -12.90
CA VAL A 21 5.20 -29.40 -11.68
C VAL A 21 6.30 -30.36 -12.06
N PHE A 22 7.45 -30.25 -11.40
CA PHE A 22 8.60 -31.10 -11.57
C PHE A 22 8.90 -31.84 -10.28
N ASP A 23 9.48 -33.04 -10.41
CA ASP A 23 10.04 -33.79 -9.30
C ASP A 23 11.55 -33.83 -9.50
N ILE A 24 12.28 -33.06 -8.68
CA ILE A 24 13.74 -32.87 -8.85
C ILE A 24 14.54 -34.15 -8.60
N ASN A 25 13.91 -35.18 -8.02
CA ASN A 25 14.54 -36.48 -7.82
C ASN A 25 14.46 -37.36 -9.08
N ARG A 26 13.68 -36.98 -10.11
CA ARG A 26 13.63 -37.69 -11.38
C ARG A 26 14.83 -37.30 -12.23
N GLN A 27 15.40 -38.28 -12.92
CA GLN A 27 16.51 -38.07 -13.86
C GLN A 27 16.07 -37.58 -15.25
N ASN A 28 14.85 -37.06 -15.39
CA ASN A 28 14.37 -36.49 -16.64
C ASN A 28 13.75 -35.12 -16.40
N ASP A 29 13.84 -34.27 -17.41
CA ASP A 29 13.38 -32.88 -17.36
C ASP A 29 11.87 -32.76 -17.66
N ASN A 30 11.14 -33.88 -17.74
CA ASN A 30 9.73 -33.84 -18.07
C ASN A 30 8.89 -33.47 -16.82
N PRO A 31 7.95 -32.53 -16.96
CA PRO A 31 7.05 -32.19 -15.87
C PRO A 31 6.15 -33.38 -15.52
N ILE A 32 5.90 -33.59 -14.23
CA ILE A 32 4.92 -34.57 -13.73
C ILE A 32 3.49 -34.11 -14.00
N ARG A 33 3.28 -32.81 -14.17
CA ARG A 33 2.01 -32.19 -14.53
C ARG A 33 2.26 -30.90 -15.28
N GLN A 34 1.49 -30.67 -16.33
CA GLN A 34 1.41 -29.42 -17.08
C GLN A 34 -0.03 -28.94 -17.08
N CYS A 35 -0.24 -27.63 -16.86
CA CYS A 35 -1.56 -27.00 -16.98
C CYS A 35 -1.47 -25.72 -17.82
N SER A 36 -2.33 -25.61 -18.83
CA SER A 36 -2.46 -24.49 -19.77
C SER A 36 -3.87 -23.90 -19.74
N CYS A 37 -4.51 -23.88 -18.57
CA CYS A 37 -5.85 -23.31 -18.40
C CYS A 37 -5.87 -21.78 -18.34
N HIS A 38 -4.74 -21.15 -18.01
CA HIS A 38 -4.61 -19.70 -18.10
C HIS A 38 -4.49 -19.25 -19.57
N LEU A 39 -5.05 -18.09 -19.89
CA LEU A 39 -5.02 -17.48 -21.23
C LEU A 39 -3.95 -16.39 -21.35
N GLN A 40 -3.38 -15.96 -20.23
CA GLN A 40 -2.34 -14.94 -20.14
C GLN A 40 -1.28 -15.34 -19.12
N ARG A 41 -0.22 -14.54 -19.03
CA ARG A 41 0.98 -14.78 -18.23
C ARG A 41 0.62 -15.10 -16.77
N VAL A 42 1.21 -16.18 -16.24
CA VAL A 42 1.11 -16.52 -14.82
C VAL A 42 2.07 -15.62 -14.06
N LYS A 43 1.53 -14.74 -13.20
CA LYS A 43 2.31 -13.75 -12.46
C LYS A 43 2.83 -14.27 -11.14
N ARG A 44 2.03 -15.07 -10.45
CA ARG A 44 2.39 -15.56 -9.13
C ARG A 44 1.80 -16.92 -8.83
N LEU A 45 2.60 -17.72 -8.13
CA LEU A 45 2.17 -18.97 -7.50
C LEU A 45 2.13 -18.79 -6.00
N ALA A 46 1.17 -19.41 -5.34
CA ALA A 46 1.14 -19.51 -3.89
C ALA A 46 1.00 -20.96 -3.42
N THR A 47 1.58 -21.23 -2.26
CA THR A 47 1.51 -22.54 -1.59
C THR A 47 1.11 -22.33 -0.14
N SER A 48 0.58 -23.38 0.50
CA SER A 48 0.24 -23.34 1.92
C SER A 48 1.17 -24.25 2.71
N PRO A 49 1.83 -23.79 3.80
CA PRO A 49 2.69 -24.63 4.63
C PRO A 49 2.00 -25.90 5.15
N ARG A 50 0.67 -25.87 5.29
CA ARG A 50 -0.10 -27.00 5.82
C ARG A 50 -0.50 -28.02 4.76
N ASN A 51 -0.47 -27.67 3.47
CA ASN A 51 -0.96 -28.52 2.38
C ASN A 51 0.16 -28.92 1.40
N ALA A 52 0.40 -30.23 1.30
CA ALA A 52 1.48 -30.80 0.49
C ALA A 52 1.11 -31.12 -0.96
N HIS A 53 -0.17 -30.93 -1.33
CA HIS A 53 -0.73 -31.37 -2.60
C HIS A 53 -1.42 -30.25 -3.37
N MET A 54 -1.57 -29.07 -2.77
CA MET A 54 -2.27 -27.96 -3.39
C MET A 54 -1.37 -26.75 -3.58
N PHE A 55 -1.58 -26.08 -4.70
CA PHE A 55 -1.04 -24.75 -4.97
C PHE A 55 -2.07 -23.94 -5.77
N TRP A 56 -1.85 -22.63 -5.81
CA TRP A 56 -2.71 -21.70 -6.53
C TRP A 56 -1.87 -20.90 -7.53
N SER A 57 -2.46 -20.58 -8.68
CA SER A 57 -1.86 -19.73 -9.70
C SER A 57 -2.73 -18.51 -9.96
N ALA A 58 -2.09 -17.35 -10.09
CA ALA A 58 -2.70 -16.08 -10.43
C ALA A 58 -2.10 -15.54 -11.72
N ALA A 59 -2.94 -15.05 -12.63
CA ALA A 59 -2.51 -14.62 -13.96
C ALA A 59 -3.20 -13.34 -14.45
N GLU A 60 -2.64 -12.77 -15.51
CA GLU A 60 -3.15 -11.55 -16.17
C GLU A 60 -4.50 -11.74 -16.88
N ASP A 61 -5.02 -12.96 -16.96
CA ASP A 61 -6.35 -13.24 -17.54
C ASP A 61 -7.51 -12.98 -16.56
N GLY A 62 -7.19 -12.48 -15.35
CA GLY A 62 -8.17 -12.18 -14.31
C GLY A 62 -8.53 -13.37 -13.44
N LEU A 63 -7.89 -14.53 -13.64
CA LEU A 63 -8.24 -15.77 -12.98
C LEU A 63 -7.25 -16.15 -11.87
N VAL A 64 -7.80 -16.80 -10.85
CA VAL A 64 -7.03 -17.60 -9.90
C VAL A 64 -7.48 -19.05 -9.98
N LEU A 65 -6.56 -19.94 -10.30
CA LEU A 65 -6.82 -21.37 -10.38
C LEU A 65 -6.33 -22.09 -9.13
N GLN A 66 -7.10 -23.09 -8.71
CA GLN A 66 -6.70 -24.01 -7.66
C GLN A 66 -6.23 -25.34 -8.27
N HIS A 67 -5.03 -25.78 -7.90
CA HIS A 67 -4.46 -27.03 -8.38
C HIS A 67 -4.37 -28.02 -7.21
N ASP A 68 -5.07 -29.15 -7.32
CA ASP A 68 -4.86 -30.31 -6.43
C ASP A 68 -4.15 -31.42 -7.20
N LEU A 69 -2.93 -31.77 -6.78
CA LEU A 69 -2.12 -32.82 -7.41
C LEU A 69 -2.67 -34.23 -7.25
N ARG A 70 -3.62 -34.43 -6.33
CA ARG A 70 -4.26 -35.73 -6.12
C ARG A 70 -5.40 -35.97 -7.09
N GLN A 71 -5.94 -34.90 -7.67
CA GLN A 71 -7.01 -34.98 -8.65
C GLN A 71 -6.41 -34.99 -10.06
N PRO A 72 -6.92 -35.85 -10.97
CA PRO A 72 -6.58 -35.76 -12.38
C PRO A 72 -7.03 -34.40 -12.91
N HIS A 73 -6.32 -33.89 -13.91
CA HIS A 73 -6.67 -32.63 -14.55
C HIS A 73 -6.37 -32.71 -16.04
N THR A 74 -7.36 -32.35 -16.84
CA THR A 74 -7.23 -32.21 -18.29
C THR A 74 -7.48 -30.75 -18.65
N CYS A 75 -6.52 -30.15 -19.36
CA CYS A 75 -6.68 -28.77 -19.81
C CYS A 75 -7.83 -28.69 -20.82
N HIS A 76 -8.66 -27.66 -20.70
CA HIS A 76 -9.85 -27.46 -21.55
C HIS A 76 -10.94 -28.54 -21.41
N GLY A 77 -10.88 -29.38 -20.38
CA GLY A 77 -12.01 -30.19 -19.93
C GLY A 77 -12.94 -29.41 -18.99
N GLN A 78 -13.88 -30.09 -18.34
CA GLN A 78 -14.72 -29.48 -17.31
C GLN A 78 -13.94 -29.12 -16.03
N ASP A 79 -12.66 -29.49 -15.87
CA ASP A 79 -11.94 -29.42 -14.58
C ASP A 79 -10.99 -28.22 -14.44
N ALA A 80 -11.32 -27.06 -15.00
CA ALA A 80 -10.46 -25.87 -14.96
C ALA A 80 -10.20 -25.34 -13.52
N ASN A 81 -10.97 -25.79 -12.52
CA ASN A 81 -10.80 -25.47 -11.10
C ASN A 81 -10.59 -23.98 -10.83
N VAL A 82 -11.37 -23.13 -11.50
CA VAL A 82 -11.30 -21.67 -11.32
C VAL A 82 -11.85 -21.33 -9.95
N LEU A 83 -10.97 -20.88 -9.06
CA LEU A 83 -11.35 -20.50 -7.71
C LEU A 83 -11.95 -19.09 -7.69
N ILE A 84 -11.33 -18.16 -8.40
CA ILE A 84 -11.76 -16.75 -8.48
C ILE A 84 -11.66 -16.28 -9.94
N ASP A 85 -12.74 -15.63 -10.40
CA ASP A 85 -12.81 -14.94 -11.69
C ASP A 85 -13.10 -13.45 -11.43
N LEU A 86 -12.07 -12.61 -11.47
CA LEU A 86 -12.24 -11.18 -11.21
C LEU A 86 -12.95 -10.45 -12.35
N ARG A 87 -13.08 -11.05 -13.54
CA ARG A 87 -13.74 -10.42 -14.70
C ARG A 87 -15.23 -10.21 -14.46
N SER A 88 -15.82 -11.03 -13.58
CA SER A 88 -17.21 -10.87 -13.12
C SER A 88 -17.40 -9.67 -12.19
N TYR A 89 -16.30 -9.13 -11.62
CA TYR A 89 -16.34 -8.14 -10.53
C TYR A 89 -15.73 -6.78 -10.88
N MET A 90 -14.76 -6.76 -11.81
CA MET A 90 -14.07 -5.54 -12.25
C MET A 90 -14.67 -4.99 -13.54
N SER A 91 -14.65 -3.66 -13.67
CA SER A 91 -15.19 -2.95 -14.84
C SER A 91 -14.22 -2.90 -16.01
N THR A 92 -12.92 -2.87 -15.71
CA THR A 92 -11.83 -3.03 -16.66
C THR A 92 -11.39 -4.47 -16.72
N VAL A 93 -10.68 -4.86 -17.79
CA VAL A 93 -10.08 -6.19 -17.90
C VAL A 93 -9.12 -6.37 -16.71
N PRO A 94 -9.42 -7.29 -15.78
CA PRO A 94 -8.61 -7.45 -14.59
C PRO A 94 -7.38 -8.28 -14.88
N GLU A 95 -6.26 -7.86 -14.32
CA GLU A 95 -5.00 -8.60 -14.34
C GLU A 95 -4.64 -8.97 -12.91
N VAL A 96 -4.67 -10.25 -12.55
CA VAL A 96 -4.24 -10.66 -11.22
C VAL A 96 -2.71 -10.63 -11.17
N LYS A 97 -2.16 -9.74 -10.35
CA LYS A 97 -0.71 -9.51 -10.24
C LYS A 97 -0.08 -10.37 -9.16
N CYS A 98 -0.79 -10.59 -8.05
CA CYS A 98 -0.24 -11.37 -6.94
C CYS A 98 -1.31 -12.11 -6.14
N ILE A 99 -0.87 -13.17 -5.48
CA ILE A 99 -1.67 -13.99 -4.56
C ILE A 99 -0.79 -14.42 -3.37
N ALA A 100 -1.38 -14.44 -2.18
CA ALA A 100 -0.77 -14.97 -0.97
C ALA A 100 -1.76 -15.85 -0.20
N ILE A 101 -1.26 -16.88 0.48
CA ILE A 101 -2.05 -17.74 1.37
C ILE A 101 -1.61 -17.49 2.81
N ASN A 102 -2.56 -17.33 3.72
CA ASN A 102 -2.23 -17.11 5.11
C ASN A 102 -1.58 -18.38 5.72
N PRO A 103 -0.38 -18.26 6.33
CA PRO A 103 0.37 -19.41 6.81
C PRO A 103 -0.29 -20.10 8.02
N GLN A 104 -1.01 -19.34 8.87
CA GLN A 104 -1.70 -19.87 10.05
C GLN A 104 -3.17 -20.21 9.80
N ARG A 105 -3.79 -19.58 8.81
CA ARG A 105 -5.19 -19.78 8.40
C ARG A 105 -5.28 -20.06 6.89
N PRO A 106 -4.88 -21.25 6.39
CA PRO A 106 -4.83 -21.56 4.95
C PRO A 106 -6.14 -21.43 4.17
N GLU A 107 -7.25 -21.32 4.88
CA GLU A 107 -8.55 -20.95 4.33
C GLU A 107 -8.60 -19.50 3.81
N GLN A 108 -7.77 -18.61 4.34
CA GLN A 108 -7.66 -17.22 3.92
C GLN A 108 -6.62 -17.03 2.82
N LEU A 109 -7.01 -16.35 1.74
CA LEU A 109 -6.14 -16.00 0.64
C LEU A 109 -6.30 -14.52 0.28
N ALA A 110 -5.20 -13.83 0.02
CA ALA A 110 -5.20 -12.44 -0.40
C ALA A 110 -4.81 -12.32 -1.87
N ILE A 111 -5.48 -11.45 -2.61
CA ILE A 111 -5.26 -11.21 -4.03
C ILE A 111 -5.08 -9.71 -4.29
N GLY A 112 -4.09 -9.41 -5.12
CA GLY A 112 -3.83 -8.08 -5.65
C GLY A 112 -3.96 -8.10 -7.18
N ALA A 113 -4.60 -7.08 -7.72
CA ALA A 113 -4.85 -6.94 -9.14
C ALA A 113 -4.31 -5.60 -9.65
N ASN A 114 -4.64 -5.29 -10.89
CA ASN A 114 -4.41 -4.03 -11.55
C ASN A 114 -5.28 -2.86 -11.04
N ASP A 115 -5.48 -2.78 -9.73
CA ASP A 115 -6.14 -1.67 -9.07
C ASP A 115 -5.59 -1.44 -7.66
N ILE A 116 -6.21 -0.51 -6.95
CA ILE A 116 -5.76 -0.03 -5.63
C ILE A 116 -6.20 -0.92 -4.46
N TYR A 117 -6.81 -2.08 -4.71
CA TYR A 117 -7.43 -2.89 -3.67
C TYR A 117 -6.70 -4.23 -3.49
N ALA A 118 -6.17 -4.45 -2.28
CA ALA A 118 -5.89 -5.80 -1.84
C ALA A 118 -7.19 -6.43 -1.31
N ARG A 119 -7.45 -7.68 -1.69
CA ARG A 119 -8.71 -8.38 -1.42
C ARG A 119 -8.44 -9.66 -0.64
N LEU A 120 -9.09 -9.83 0.51
CA LEU A 120 -9.03 -11.06 1.30
C LEU A 120 -10.27 -11.92 1.03
N TYR A 121 -10.06 -13.17 0.66
CA TYR A 121 -11.11 -14.17 0.46
C TYR A 121 -10.97 -15.28 1.49
N ASP A 122 -12.10 -15.88 1.86
CA ASP A 122 -12.14 -17.16 2.58
C ASP A 122 -12.55 -18.25 1.59
N ARG A 123 -11.64 -19.20 1.34
CA ARG A 123 -11.85 -20.30 0.39
C ARG A 123 -12.99 -21.23 0.78
N ARG A 124 -13.49 -21.18 2.02
CA ARG A 124 -14.65 -21.98 2.46
C ARG A 124 -15.97 -21.37 2.00
N MET A 125 -15.94 -20.09 1.63
CA MET A 125 -17.09 -19.33 1.13
C MET A 125 -17.18 -19.33 -0.41
N ILE A 126 -16.13 -19.81 -1.09
CA ILE A 126 -16.05 -19.88 -2.54
C ILE A 126 -15.75 -21.32 -2.96
N SER A 127 -16.37 -21.79 -4.03
CA SER A 127 -16.12 -23.13 -4.57
C SER A 127 -15.46 -23.01 -5.94
N PRO A 128 -14.49 -23.88 -6.29
CA PRO A 128 -13.96 -23.93 -7.63
C PRO A 128 -15.08 -24.18 -8.64
N GLY A 129 -15.12 -23.39 -9.70
CA GLY A 129 -16.07 -23.53 -10.80
C GLY A 129 -15.37 -23.89 -12.10
N ASN A 130 -16.20 -24.25 -13.05
CA ASN A 130 -15.78 -24.74 -14.35
C ASN A 130 -16.07 -23.64 -15.37
N VAL A 131 -15.08 -23.27 -16.18
CA VAL A 131 -15.34 -22.43 -17.36
C VAL A 131 -15.97 -23.39 -18.37
N GLY A 132 -17.29 -23.36 -18.49
CA GLY A 132 -18.03 -24.30 -19.33
C GLY A 132 -17.46 -24.37 -20.75
N THR A 133 -17.16 -25.58 -21.21
CA THR A 133 -17.06 -25.89 -22.64
C THR A 133 -18.49 -26.01 -23.16
N VAL A 134 -18.99 -24.99 -23.85
CA VAL A 134 -20.12 -25.19 -24.75
C VAL A 134 -19.56 -25.08 -26.16
N ASP A 135 -19.76 -26.15 -26.93
CA ASP A 135 -19.43 -26.25 -28.34
C ASP A 135 -19.94 -25.03 -29.12
N ALA A 136 -19.05 -24.11 -29.48
CA ALA A 136 -19.32 -23.08 -30.47
C ALA A 136 -18.06 -22.86 -31.30
N PRO A 137 -18.12 -23.04 -32.65
CA PRO A 137 -16.96 -22.92 -33.54
C PRO A 137 -16.45 -21.48 -33.72
N ASN A 138 -16.93 -20.52 -32.92
CA ASN A 138 -16.56 -19.11 -32.98
C ASN A 138 -15.96 -18.64 -31.65
N ARG A 139 -14.73 -19.08 -31.33
CA ARG A 139 -13.84 -18.24 -30.52
C ARG A 139 -13.39 -17.07 -31.39
N ARG A 140 -14.24 -16.06 -31.55
CA ARG A 140 -13.76 -14.73 -31.91
C ARG A 140 -13.59 -13.95 -30.63
N THR A 141 -12.35 -13.77 -30.22
CA THR A 141 -11.98 -12.63 -29.39
C THR A 141 -12.26 -11.40 -30.25
N GLU A 142 -13.48 -10.87 -30.23
CA GLU A 142 -13.74 -9.58 -30.85
C GLU A 142 -13.14 -8.51 -29.93
N VAL A 143 -11.90 -8.16 -30.21
CA VAL A 143 -11.25 -6.98 -29.66
C VAL A 143 -11.92 -5.77 -30.31
N MET A 144 -13.03 -5.31 -29.75
CA MET A 144 -13.58 -3.98 -30.03
C MET A 144 -12.99 -3.00 -29.01
N GLY A 145 -11.78 -2.51 -29.29
CA GLY A 145 -11.04 -1.63 -28.37
C GLY A 145 -10.59 -2.32 -27.08
N ASP A 146 -10.43 -1.57 -25.98
CA ASP A 146 -9.91 -2.04 -24.68
C ASP A 146 -10.86 -2.97 -23.89
N THR A 147 -11.98 -3.41 -24.47
CA THR A 147 -13.00 -4.21 -23.79
C THR A 147 -13.03 -5.64 -24.34
N VAL A 148 -12.54 -6.61 -23.56
CA VAL A 148 -12.67 -8.05 -23.88
C VAL A 148 -14.03 -8.53 -23.40
N SER A 149 -14.95 -8.82 -24.33
CA SER A 149 -16.24 -9.44 -23.99
C SER A 149 -16.05 -10.95 -23.77
N VAL A 150 -15.85 -11.36 -22.52
CA VAL A 150 -15.82 -12.78 -22.14
C VAL A 150 -17.25 -13.25 -21.89
N THR A 151 -17.77 -14.13 -22.75
CA THR A 151 -19.16 -14.61 -22.71
C THR A 151 -19.42 -15.68 -21.63
N ASN A 152 -18.37 -16.28 -21.07
CA ASN A 152 -18.46 -17.34 -20.05
C ASN A 152 -17.82 -16.88 -18.73
N LEU A 153 -18.53 -16.03 -18.00
CA LEU A 153 -18.14 -15.57 -16.66
C LEU A 153 -18.57 -16.59 -15.60
N ILE A 154 -17.69 -16.83 -14.63
CA ILE A 154 -18.02 -17.62 -13.45
C ILE A 154 -18.31 -16.67 -12.29
N ASP A 155 -19.50 -16.77 -11.70
CA ASP A 155 -19.86 -16.02 -10.51
C ASP A 155 -19.79 -16.92 -9.26
N ASN A 156 -18.56 -17.16 -8.80
CA ASN A 156 -18.27 -18.04 -7.65
C ASN A 156 -17.95 -17.29 -6.35
N ILE A 157 -17.91 -15.96 -6.42
CA ILE A 157 -17.65 -15.09 -5.28
C ILE A 157 -19.02 -14.68 -4.71
N PRO A 158 -19.17 -14.50 -3.39
CA PRO A 158 -20.42 -13.96 -2.84
C PRO A 158 -20.77 -12.60 -3.45
N LYS A 159 -22.07 -12.27 -3.56
CA LYS A 159 -22.56 -11.02 -4.17
C LYS A 159 -21.92 -9.74 -3.61
N ASP A 160 -21.49 -9.78 -2.34
CA ASP A 160 -20.85 -8.66 -1.65
C ASP A 160 -19.33 -8.52 -1.96
N GLY A 161 -18.78 -9.40 -2.81
CA GLY A 161 -17.38 -9.42 -3.21
C GLY A 161 -16.52 -10.31 -2.31
N CYS A 162 -15.35 -9.81 -1.93
CA CYS A 162 -14.44 -10.51 -1.04
C CYS A 162 -14.81 -10.30 0.45
N VAL A 163 -14.16 -11.02 1.37
CA VAL A 163 -14.40 -10.89 2.81
C VAL A 163 -14.00 -9.51 3.31
N GLN A 164 -12.90 -8.97 2.80
CA GLN A 164 -12.37 -7.68 3.25
C GLN A 164 -11.51 -7.02 2.16
N TYR A 165 -11.76 -5.74 1.93
CA TYR A 165 -10.93 -4.88 1.08
C TYR A 165 -9.89 -4.13 1.94
N PHE A 166 -8.72 -3.88 1.38
CA PHE A 166 -7.67 -3.07 2.01
C PHE A 166 -7.16 -2.05 0.99
N CYS A 167 -7.14 -0.78 1.41
CA CYS A 167 -6.72 0.32 0.54
C CYS A 167 -6.27 1.51 1.41
N PRO A 168 -5.16 2.19 1.07
CA PRO A 168 -4.79 3.43 1.73
C PRO A 168 -5.85 4.50 1.49
N GLY A 169 -6.30 5.17 2.55
CA GLY A 169 -7.46 6.05 2.45
C GLY A 169 -7.32 7.29 1.55
N HIS A 170 -6.09 7.66 1.14
CA HIS A 170 -5.86 8.74 0.16
C HIS A 170 -6.07 8.32 -1.29
N LEU A 171 -6.11 7.03 -1.59
CA LEU A 171 -6.39 6.53 -2.92
C LEU A 171 -7.92 6.48 -3.14
N GLY A 172 -8.40 6.95 -4.31
CA GLY A 172 -9.82 6.99 -4.64
C GLY A 172 -10.14 7.40 -6.08
N SER A 173 -11.44 7.50 -6.40
CA SER A 173 -12.08 7.71 -7.72
C SER A 173 -11.34 8.57 -8.76
N LYS A 174 -10.63 9.62 -8.36
CA LYS A 174 -9.82 10.47 -9.28
C LYS A 174 -8.81 9.65 -10.12
N TYR A 175 -8.28 8.57 -9.57
CA TYR A 175 -7.29 7.73 -10.24
C TYR A 175 -7.91 6.68 -11.18
N GLN A 176 -9.22 6.41 -11.09
CA GLN A 176 -9.93 5.47 -11.99
C GLN A 176 -10.68 6.21 -13.11
N ALA A 177 -11.25 7.39 -12.86
CA ALA A 177 -11.91 8.19 -13.89
C ALA A 177 -10.93 8.75 -14.95
N ALA A 178 -9.66 8.93 -14.56
CA ALA A 178 -8.55 9.32 -15.42
C ALA A 178 -8.35 8.39 -16.63
N SER A 179 -8.58 7.08 -16.48
CA SER A 179 -8.42 6.13 -17.59
C SER A 179 -9.44 6.34 -18.71
N GLN A 180 -10.51 7.13 -18.50
CA GLN A 180 -11.53 7.44 -19.50
C GLN A 180 -11.30 8.78 -20.22
N LEU A 181 -10.41 9.64 -19.72
CA LEU A 181 -10.20 11.02 -20.22
C LEU A 181 -8.92 11.20 -21.04
N GLY A 182 -8.17 10.13 -21.31
CA GLY A 182 -6.89 10.23 -22.03
C GLY A 182 -5.78 10.95 -21.25
N GLU A 183 -6.05 11.38 -20.02
CA GLU A 183 -5.03 11.82 -19.07
C GLU A 183 -4.41 10.56 -18.44
N MET A 184 -3.18 10.23 -18.82
CA MET A 184 -2.43 9.04 -18.38
C MET A 184 -2.02 9.15 -16.90
N TYR A 185 -2.96 9.10 -15.96
CA TYR A 185 -2.62 8.96 -14.55
C TYR A 185 -2.13 7.53 -14.28
N GLN A 186 -0.95 7.46 -13.67
CA GLN A 186 -0.20 6.27 -13.27
C GLN A 186 -1.11 5.13 -12.77
N TYR A 187 -1.09 4.00 -13.48
CA TYR A 187 -1.80 2.79 -13.14
C TYR A 187 -1.30 2.22 -11.80
N LYS A 188 -2.07 2.42 -10.73
CA LYS A 188 -1.76 1.89 -9.40
C LYS A 188 -2.25 0.44 -9.30
N ALA A 189 -1.32 -0.48 -9.11
CA ALA A 189 -1.60 -1.91 -8.96
C ALA A 189 -1.00 -2.46 -7.67
N VAL A 190 -1.63 -3.46 -7.07
CA VAL A 190 -1.03 -4.22 -5.96
C VAL A 190 -0.02 -5.21 -6.55
N THR A 191 1.26 -4.81 -6.61
CA THR A 191 2.35 -5.60 -7.24
C THR A 191 2.76 -6.83 -6.42
N TYR A 192 2.61 -6.79 -5.10
CA TYR A 192 2.94 -7.92 -4.24
C TYR A 192 2.14 -7.93 -2.93
N LEU A 193 1.84 -9.13 -2.44
CA LEU A 193 1.19 -9.38 -1.16
C LEU A 193 1.91 -10.48 -0.40
N THR A 194 2.00 -10.32 0.91
CA THR A 194 2.46 -11.39 1.81
C THR A 194 1.86 -11.25 3.20
N PHE A 195 1.53 -12.38 3.81
CA PHE A 195 1.04 -12.41 5.18
C PHE A 195 2.21 -12.42 6.16
N SER A 196 2.02 -11.86 7.35
CA SER A 196 2.95 -12.07 8.45
C SER A 196 3.06 -13.57 8.79
N PRO A 197 4.18 -14.04 9.37
CA PRO A 197 4.34 -15.45 9.76
C PRO A 197 3.30 -15.95 10.77
N ASP A 198 2.78 -15.06 11.62
CA ASP A 198 1.68 -15.34 12.55
C ASP A 198 0.28 -15.24 11.89
N GLY A 199 0.22 -14.80 10.62
CA GLY A 199 -1.00 -14.69 9.84
C GLY A 199 -1.97 -13.63 10.35
N THR A 200 -1.52 -12.62 11.10
CA THR A 200 -2.35 -11.54 11.66
C THR A 200 -2.28 -10.23 10.89
N GLU A 201 -1.34 -10.10 9.96
CA GLU A 201 -1.15 -8.91 9.14
C GLU A 201 -0.96 -9.27 7.66
N LEU A 202 -1.24 -8.29 6.80
CA LEU A 202 -1.06 -8.35 5.37
C LEU A 202 -0.19 -7.17 4.92
N LEU A 203 0.95 -7.47 4.32
CA LEU A 203 1.83 -6.50 3.71
C LEU A 203 1.53 -6.41 2.21
N ALA A 204 1.33 -5.19 1.70
CA ALA A 204 1.05 -4.93 0.30
C ALA A 204 2.05 -3.92 -0.29
N ASN A 205 2.71 -4.29 -1.39
CA ASN A 205 3.53 -3.37 -2.16
C ASN A 205 2.73 -2.84 -3.36
N MET A 206 2.51 -1.53 -3.39
CA MET A 206 1.70 -0.87 -4.41
C MET A 206 2.59 -0.22 -5.47
N GLY A 207 2.26 -0.41 -6.74
CA GLY A 207 2.92 0.23 -7.87
C GLY A 207 2.61 1.73 -7.90
N THR A 208 3.62 2.55 -8.15
CA THR A 208 3.60 4.02 -8.11
C THR A 208 3.15 4.60 -6.77
N GLU A 209 3.31 3.80 -5.70
CA GLU A 209 2.91 4.07 -4.33
C GLU A 209 3.92 3.40 -3.37
N HIS A 210 3.61 3.46 -2.09
CA HIS A 210 4.44 2.89 -1.03
C HIS A 210 4.07 1.45 -0.66
N ILE A 211 4.80 0.88 0.30
CA ILE A 211 4.43 -0.40 0.92
C ILE A 211 3.56 -0.09 2.14
N TYR A 212 2.47 -0.84 2.27
CA TYR A 212 1.48 -0.68 3.33
C TYR A 212 1.31 -1.97 4.12
N LEU A 213 1.27 -1.85 5.44
CA LEU A 213 0.97 -2.94 6.37
C LEU A 213 -0.46 -2.77 6.88
N TYR A 214 -1.26 -3.83 6.80
CA TYR A 214 -2.62 -3.89 7.30
C TYR A 214 -2.75 -4.95 8.40
N ASP A 215 -3.43 -4.61 9.48
CA ASP A 215 -3.90 -5.59 10.45
C ASP A 215 -5.19 -6.25 9.90
N ILE A 216 -5.20 -7.58 9.75
CA ILE A 216 -6.36 -8.31 9.23
C ILE A 216 -7.22 -8.92 10.34
N THR A 217 -6.82 -8.76 11.60
CA THR A 217 -7.56 -9.24 12.78
C THR A 217 -8.38 -8.13 13.42
N ARG A 218 -7.94 -6.88 13.29
CA ARG A 218 -8.63 -5.69 13.81
C ARG A 218 -9.24 -4.90 12.67
N SER A 219 -10.54 -4.64 12.75
CA SER A 219 -11.21 -3.71 11.85
C SER A 219 -10.90 -2.27 12.27
N ARG A 220 -10.05 -1.57 11.51
CA ARG A 220 -9.98 -0.10 11.56
C ARG A 220 -10.81 0.46 10.41
N ASN A 221 -11.87 1.18 10.75
CA ASN A 221 -12.62 1.93 9.76
C ASN A 221 -11.69 2.95 9.09
N PRO A 222 -11.82 3.18 7.78
CA PRO A 222 -10.99 4.14 7.10
C PRO A 222 -11.23 5.55 7.65
N LEU A 223 -10.15 6.22 8.05
CA LEU A 223 -10.23 7.51 8.76
C LEU A 223 -10.85 8.64 7.91
N PHE A 224 -11.04 8.44 6.60
CA PHE A 224 -11.63 9.44 5.72
C PHE A 224 -13.16 9.58 5.85
N LEU A 225 -13.84 8.69 6.60
CA LEU A 225 -15.31 8.72 6.72
C LEU A 225 -15.83 9.35 8.01
N GLU A 226 -15.00 9.48 9.05
CA GLU A 226 -15.44 10.03 10.33
C GLU A 226 -14.41 11.04 10.85
N LEU A 227 -14.81 12.32 10.89
CA LEU A 227 -14.13 13.32 11.72
C LEU A 227 -14.00 12.79 13.16
N PRO A 228 -12.96 13.19 13.91
CA PRO A 228 -12.80 12.72 15.28
C PRO A 228 -14.09 12.99 16.08
N LYS A 229 -14.67 11.95 16.68
CA LYS A 229 -15.81 12.11 17.59
C LYS A 229 -15.28 12.72 18.88
N LEU A 230 -15.41 14.05 19.01
CA LEU A 230 -14.88 14.80 20.14
C LEU A 230 -15.91 14.92 21.28
N PRO A 231 -15.48 14.96 22.56
CA PRO A 231 -16.37 15.19 23.69
C PRO A 231 -17.15 16.50 23.56
N GLY A 232 -18.34 16.60 24.18
CA GLY A 232 -19.15 17.82 24.16
C GLY A 232 -18.35 19.05 24.61
N ALA A 233 -18.64 20.22 24.05
CA ALA A 233 -17.87 21.46 24.27
C ALA A 233 -17.95 22.04 25.70
N ALA A 234 -18.65 21.37 26.63
CA ALA A 234 -18.95 21.86 27.97
C ALA A 234 -17.88 21.51 29.04
N GLU A 235 -16.87 20.70 28.74
CA GLU A 235 -15.80 20.39 29.70
C GLU A 235 -14.64 21.39 29.54
N GLY A 236 -14.83 22.59 30.05
CA GLY A 236 -13.85 23.66 30.04
C GLY A 236 -12.60 23.33 30.87
N SER A 237 -11.45 23.24 30.22
CA SER A 237 -10.14 23.48 30.84
C SER A 237 -9.48 24.66 30.14
N LYS A 238 -9.29 25.75 30.88
CA LYS A 238 -8.60 26.96 30.43
C LYS A 238 -7.11 26.65 30.20
N SER A 239 -6.73 26.31 28.97
CA SER A 239 -5.32 26.33 28.55
C SER A 239 -5.20 26.85 27.12
N GLY A 240 -5.44 28.15 26.94
CA GLY A 240 -5.12 28.86 25.71
C GLY A 240 -3.61 29.09 25.63
N ALA A 241 -2.95 28.49 24.66
CA ALA A 241 -1.56 28.77 24.30
C ALA A 241 -1.49 29.23 22.83
N ASP A 242 -1.67 30.54 22.65
CA ASP A 242 -1.09 31.33 21.55
C ASP A 242 0.44 31.39 21.73
N CYS A 243 1.33 31.53 20.73
CA CYS A 243 1.22 32.13 19.42
C CYS A 243 2.30 31.55 18.47
N SER A 244 2.31 32.05 17.25
CA SER A 244 3.36 31.99 16.22
C SER A 244 4.65 32.74 16.60
N GLY A 245 5.80 32.20 16.16
CA GLY A 245 6.98 32.94 15.67
C GLY A 245 7.75 33.92 16.59
N SER A 246 9.00 33.52 16.90
CA SER A 246 10.22 34.31 17.24
C SER A 246 10.28 35.21 18.49
N ASP A 247 11.21 34.82 19.38
CA ASP A 247 12.04 35.58 20.34
C ASP A 247 11.51 36.83 21.05
N ALA A 248 11.28 36.70 22.37
CA ALA A 248 12.09 37.35 23.41
C ALA A 248 11.48 37.05 24.81
N SER A 249 12.36 36.93 25.80
CA SER A 249 12.10 36.66 27.21
C SER A 249 11.08 37.61 27.87
N VAL A 250 10.15 37.07 28.66
CA VAL A 250 9.89 37.40 30.09
C VAL A 250 8.84 36.41 30.63
N GLY A 251 9.12 35.89 31.82
CA GLY A 251 8.46 34.73 32.41
C GLY A 251 6.97 34.91 32.77
N THR A 252 6.22 33.85 32.48
CA THR A 252 4.98 33.48 33.16
C THR A 252 4.91 31.95 33.08
N GLU A 253 4.61 31.31 34.20
CA GLU A 253 4.72 29.88 34.42
C GLU A 253 3.82 29.08 33.47
N LYS A 254 4.41 28.62 32.36
CA LYS A 254 3.83 27.58 31.52
C LYS A 254 3.83 26.30 32.34
N THR A 255 2.70 25.62 32.46
CA THR A 255 2.64 24.21 32.84
C THR A 255 3.51 23.42 31.87
N LYS A 256 4.79 23.29 32.20
CA LYS A 256 5.78 22.52 31.46
C LYS A 256 5.45 21.06 31.67
N HIS A 257 4.63 20.51 30.78
CA HIS A 257 4.54 19.08 30.57
C HIS A 257 5.95 18.59 30.22
N LYS A 258 6.61 17.94 31.18
CA LYS A 258 7.98 17.45 31.03
C LYS A 258 7.92 16.07 30.41
N PHE A 259 8.41 15.96 29.18
CA PHE A 259 8.75 14.63 28.68
C PHE A 259 9.99 14.13 29.42
N SER A 260 10.29 12.83 29.29
CA SER A 260 11.61 12.34 29.70
C SER A 260 12.71 13.11 28.93
N PRO A 261 13.91 13.30 29.51
CA PRO A 261 15.00 14.03 28.87
C PRO A 261 15.30 13.51 27.46
N ASP A 262 15.26 12.19 27.27
CA ASP A 262 15.44 11.53 25.97
C ASP A 262 14.43 11.98 24.91
N VAL A 263 13.15 12.09 25.29
CA VAL A 263 12.07 12.50 24.38
C VAL A 263 12.15 14.01 24.10
N GLU A 264 12.49 14.82 25.10
CA GLU A 264 12.73 16.25 24.89
C GLU A 264 13.88 16.50 23.91
N GLN A 265 14.95 15.70 24.02
CA GLN A 265 16.08 15.73 23.12
C GLN A 265 15.68 15.34 21.69
N LEU A 266 14.96 14.22 21.51
CA LEU A 266 14.46 13.81 20.19
C LEU A 266 13.53 14.86 19.57
N LYS A 267 12.66 15.47 20.37
CA LYS A 267 11.80 16.58 19.93
C LYS A 267 12.62 17.78 19.48
N LYS A 268 13.66 18.15 20.25
CA LYS A 268 14.56 19.27 19.93
C LYS A 268 15.33 19.02 18.63
N GLU A 269 15.86 17.80 18.45
CA GLU A 269 16.51 17.38 17.21
C GLU A 269 15.56 17.42 16.01
N GLY A 270 14.33 16.89 16.17
CA GLY A 270 13.31 16.95 15.14
C GLY A 270 12.92 18.37 14.74
N ASN A 271 12.81 19.28 15.72
CA ASN A 271 12.56 20.71 15.46
C ASN A 271 13.73 21.35 14.70
N ALA A 272 14.97 21.08 15.10
CA ALA A 272 16.15 21.62 14.43
C ALA A 272 16.27 21.10 12.98
N SER A 273 15.98 19.82 12.73
CA SER A 273 15.93 19.27 11.37
C SER A 273 14.80 19.89 10.55
N LEU A 274 13.64 20.18 11.17
CA LEU A 274 12.50 20.82 10.50
C LEU A 274 12.81 22.27 10.09
N GLU A 275 13.56 23.01 10.91
CA GLU A 275 14.04 24.37 10.62
C GLU A 275 15.07 24.37 9.48
N LYS A 276 15.91 23.33 9.40
CA LYS A 276 16.87 23.12 8.31
C LYS A 276 16.26 22.48 7.05
N GLU A 277 14.94 22.32 7.00
CA GLU A 277 14.21 21.68 5.89
C GLU A 277 14.61 20.21 5.61
N GLN A 278 15.26 19.56 6.58
CA GLN A 278 15.60 18.14 6.55
C GLN A 278 14.40 17.30 6.99
N PHE A 279 13.33 17.30 6.19
CA PHE A 279 12.04 16.77 6.59
C PHE A 279 12.04 15.26 6.92
N LEU A 280 12.79 14.45 6.16
CA LEU A 280 12.89 13.01 6.42
C LEU A 280 13.48 12.74 7.82
N GLN A 281 14.58 13.41 8.15
CA GLN A 281 15.21 13.29 9.47
C GLN A 281 14.28 13.80 10.59
N ALA A 282 13.61 14.94 10.36
CA ALA A 282 12.64 15.47 11.32
C ALA A 282 11.53 14.46 11.62
N ILE A 283 10.94 13.86 10.58
CA ILE A 283 9.89 12.83 10.71
C ILE A 283 10.42 11.61 11.48
N ASN A 284 11.61 11.12 11.17
CA ASN A 284 12.22 9.99 11.87
C ASN A 284 12.41 10.29 13.37
N LYS A 285 12.90 11.48 13.71
CA LYS A 285 13.09 11.89 15.11
C LYS A 285 11.77 12.02 15.87
N TYR A 286 10.73 12.57 15.25
CA TYR A 286 9.40 12.60 15.88
C TYR A 286 8.81 11.19 16.03
N THR A 287 8.99 10.31 15.05
CA THR A 287 8.54 8.91 15.15
C THR A 287 9.22 8.17 16.29
N GLN A 288 10.54 8.32 16.45
CA GLN A 288 11.29 7.76 17.59
C GLN A 288 10.80 8.33 18.93
N ALA A 289 10.49 9.62 18.98
CA ALA A 289 9.95 10.26 20.17
C ALA A 289 8.55 9.69 20.53
N ILE A 290 7.68 9.53 19.54
CA ILE A 290 6.32 8.98 19.72
C ILE A 290 6.37 7.56 20.28
N GLN A 291 7.28 6.71 19.80
CA GLN A 291 7.43 5.33 20.30
C GLN A 291 7.86 5.25 21.77
N LYS A 292 8.47 6.31 22.32
CA LYS A 292 8.92 6.37 23.72
C LYS A 292 7.89 6.98 24.67
N VAL A 293 6.76 7.49 24.18
CA VAL A 293 5.77 8.23 24.99
C VAL A 293 4.42 7.55 24.95
N ASN A 294 3.80 7.42 26.13
CA ASN A 294 2.39 7.06 26.27
C ASN A 294 1.62 8.23 26.91
N GLY A 295 0.42 8.53 26.42
CA GLY A 295 -0.50 9.51 27.03
C GLY A 295 -0.76 10.78 26.22
N LYS A 296 -1.47 11.74 26.85
CA LYS A 296 -2.01 12.96 26.20
C LYS A 296 -0.92 13.87 25.62
N ASP A 297 0.23 13.97 26.29
CA ASP A 297 1.33 14.85 25.87
C ASP A 297 1.92 14.43 24.51
N CYS A 298 1.69 13.20 24.06
CA CYS A 298 2.08 12.72 22.74
C CYS A 298 1.40 13.50 21.59
N ALA A 299 0.28 14.19 21.83
CA ALA A 299 -0.45 14.98 20.83
C ALA A 299 0.44 16.03 20.14
N ILE A 300 1.37 16.66 20.87
CA ILE A 300 2.31 17.66 20.32
C ILE A 300 3.26 17.01 19.31
N LEU A 301 3.76 15.80 19.60
CA LEU A 301 4.71 15.10 18.72
C LEU A 301 4.04 14.66 17.42
N TYR A 302 2.82 14.12 17.49
CA TYR A 302 2.00 13.84 16.30
C TYR A 302 1.81 15.09 15.45
N LEU A 303 1.51 16.23 16.08
CA LEU A 303 1.24 17.46 15.34
C LEU A 303 2.49 18.10 14.71
N ASN A 304 3.64 17.94 15.35
CA ASN A 304 4.93 18.33 14.78
C ASN A 304 5.29 17.43 13.59
N ARG A 305 5.07 16.11 13.70
CA ARG A 305 5.24 15.18 12.59
C ARG A 305 4.29 15.47 11.42
N ALA A 306 3.02 15.76 11.70
CA ALA A 306 2.05 16.21 10.70
C ALA A 306 2.53 17.46 9.96
N THR A 307 3.15 18.42 10.67
CA THR A 307 3.71 19.62 10.05
C THR A 307 4.86 19.27 9.10
N ALA A 308 5.78 18.40 9.52
CA ALA A 308 6.89 17.96 8.70
C ALA A 308 6.40 17.20 7.45
N LEU A 309 5.41 16.32 7.60
CA LEU A 309 4.77 15.59 6.49
C LEU A 309 4.13 16.55 5.48
N MET A 310 3.33 17.51 5.94
CA MET A 310 2.68 18.50 5.05
C MET A 310 3.67 19.40 4.30
N LYS A 311 4.87 19.63 4.86
CA LYS A 311 5.95 20.39 4.23
C LYS A 311 6.74 19.53 3.23
N ARG A 312 7.04 18.28 3.57
CA ARG A 312 7.73 17.33 2.68
C ARG A 312 6.90 17.01 1.43
N ASN A 313 5.59 16.87 1.61
CA ASN A 313 4.61 16.80 0.52
C ASN A 313 4.89 15.69 -0.52
N TRP A 314 5.39 14.53 -0.09
CA TRP A 314 5.45 13.34 -0.94
C TRP A 314 4.06 12.68 -1.04
N TYR A 315 3.90 11.72 -1.97
CA TYR A 315 2.64 10.99 -2.12
C TYR A 315 2.15 10.42 -0.79
N GLY A 316 0.86 10.60 -0.49
CA GLY A 316 0.23 10.20 0.76
C GLY A 316 0.68 10.94 2.04
N ASP A 317 1.66 11.86 2.01
CA ASP A 317 2.12 12.57 3.22
C ASP A 317 1.05 13.45 3.84
N VAL A 318 0.25 14.13 3.01
CA VAL A 318 -0.86 14.95 3.50
C VAL A 318 -1.89 14.08 4.22
N TYR A 319 -2.13 12.85 3.74
CA TYR A 319 -3.01 11.91 4.40
C TYR A 319 -2.44 11.36 5.70
N ALA A 320 -1.15 11.01 5.73
CA ALA A 320 -0.47 10.68 6.98
C ALA A 320 -0.54 11.83 7.99
N ALA A 321 -0.47 13.09 7.54
CA ALA A 321 -0.67 14.25 8.40
C ALA A 321 -2.10 14.38 8.93
N VAL A 322 -3.13 14.08 8.13
CA VAL A 322 -4.52 13.96 8.60
C VAL A 322 -4.61 12.91 9.71
N ARG A 323 -4.04 11.72 9.51
CA ARG A 323 -4.03 10.64 10.52
C ARG A 323 -3.35 11.06 11.83
N ASP A 324 -2.23 11.79 11.74
CA ASP A 324 -1.55 12.36 12.89
C ASP A 324 -2.40 13.44 13.59
N CYS A 325 -3.08 14.31 12.85
CA CYS A 325 -3.98 15.31 13.43
C CYS A 325 -5.19 14.66 14.13
N HIS A 326 -5.79 13.63 13.53
CA HIS A 326 -6.85 12.84 14.16
C HIS A 326 -6.37 12.21 15.47
N THR A 327 -5.16 11.64 15.47
CA THR A 327 -4.59 11.04 16.68
C THR A 327 -4.29 12.08 17.74
N ALA A 328 -3.74 13.24 17.36
CA ALA A 328 -3.53 14.35 18.27
C ALA A 328 -4.85 14.84 18.90
N LEU A 329 -5.94 14.96 18.12
CA LEU A 329 -7.25 15.37 18.62
C LEU A 329 -7.96 14.32 19.48
N ARG A 330 -7.69 13.02 19.24
CA ARG A 330 -8.15 11.94 20.14
C ARG A 330 -7.47 12.02 21.50
N LEU A 331 -6.18 12.40 21.53
CA LEU A 331 -5.39 12.54 22.75
C LEU A 331 -5.71 13.84 23.50
N ASP A 332 -5.83 14.94 22.76
CA ASP A 332 -6.20 16.26 23.27
C ASP A 332 -7.24 16.94 22.34
N PRO A 333 -8.55 16.80 22.67
CA PRO A 333 -9.63 17.47 21.96
C PRO A 333 -9.55 19.01 21.99
N HIS A 334 -8.83 19.57 22.97
CA HIS A 334 -8.70 21.01 23.15
C HIS A 334 -7.54 21.62 22.36
N TYR A 335 -6.83 20.81 21.57
CA TYR A 335 -5.65 21.26 20.86
C TYR A 335 -6.01 22.08 19.61
N VAL A 336 -6.18 23.40 19.77
CA VAL A 336 -6.60 24.34 18.72
C VAL A 336 -5.77 24.17 17.43
N LYS A 337 -4.44 24.06 17.56
CA LYS A 337 -3.54 23.92 16.40
C LYS A 337 -3.73 22.60 15.64
N ALA A 338 -4.31 21.57 16.27
CA ALA A 338 -4.61 20.30 15.62
C ALA A 338 -5.87 20.38 14.77
N HIS A 339 -6.93 21.04 15.26
CA HIS A 339 -8.11 21.36 14.46
C HIS A 339 -7.76 22.16 13.21
N PHE A 340 -6.98 23.24 13.36
CA PHE A 340 -6.59 24.09 12.24
C PHE A 340 -5.78 23.32 11.18
N ARG A 341 -4.81 22.51 11.64
CA ARG A 341 -3.99 21.70 10.72
C ARG A 341 -4.79 20.60 10.04
N LEU A 342 -5.77 20.00 10.72
CA LEU A 342 -6.67 19.01 10.13
C LEU A 342 -7.48 19.64 9.00
N ALA A 343 -8.14 20.78 9.23
CA ALA A 343 -8.89 21.50 8.19
C ALA A 343 -8.00 21.84 6.98
N ARG A 344 -6.79 22.35 7.22
CA ARG A 344 -5.82 22.66 6.16
C ARG A 344 -5.34 21.43 5.38
N ALA A 345 -5.14 20.30 6.07
CA ALA A 345 -4.74 19.05 5.41
C ALA A 345 -5.89 18.45 4.59
N LEU A 346 -7.13 18.53 5.08
CA LEU A 346 -8.33 18.13 4.34
C LEU A 346 -8.54 18.98 3.08
N LEU A 347 -8.33 20.29 3.16
CA LEU A 347 -8.32 21.18 2.00
C LEU A 347 -7.29 20.73 0.95
N LYS A 348 -6.05 20.42 1.38
CA LYS A 348 -5.00 19.90 0.48
C LYS A 348 -5.36 18.55 -0.17
N LEU A 349 -6.21 17.74 0.46
CA LEU A 349 -6.72 16.48 -0.10
C LEU A 349 -7.99 16.67 -0.96
N ASP A 350 -8.41 17.91 -1.20
CA ASP A 350 -9.66 18.25 -1.90
C ASP A 350 -10.92 17.66 -1.22
N LYS A 351 -10.87 17.51 0.10
CA LYS A 351 -11.99 17.11 0.96
C LYS A 351 -12.68 18.35 1.53
N LEU A 352 -13.27 19.13 0.63
CA LEU A 352 -13.73 20.49 0.92
C LEU A 352 -14.84 20.53 1.98
N LYS A 353 -15.80 19.60 1.92
CA LYS A 353 -16.91 19.52 2.88
C LYS A 353 -16.39 19.20 4.28
N GLU A 354 -15.50 18.23 4.39
CA GLU A 354 -14.90 17.78 5.63
C GLU A 354 -13.98 18.87 6.21
N ALA A 355 -13.24 19.58 5.36
CA ALA A 355 -12.42 20.73 5.76
C ALA A 355 -13.27 21.86 6.37
N GLN A 356 -14.41 22.17 5.75
CA GLN A 356 -15.36 23.17 6.24
C GLN A 356 -15.92 22.77 7.61
N ILE A 357 -16.44 21.54 7.76
CA ILE A 357 -16.98 21.05 9.03
C ILE A 357 -15.92 21.10 10.13
N CYS A 358 -14.67 20.73 9.83
CA CYS A 358 -13.57 20.80 10.78
C CYS A 358 -13.26 22.24 11.23
N LEU A 359 -13.39 23.22 10.34
CA LEU A 359 -13.15 24.62 10.66
C LEU A 359 -14.30 25.22 11.48
N GLU A 360 -15.53 24.89 11.13
CA GLU A 360 -16.72 25.25 11.92
C GLU A 360 -16.64 24.70 13.34
N GLU A 361 -16.19 23.45 13.51
CA GLU A 361 -15.98 22.84 14.82
C GLU A 361 -14.89 23.56 15.64
N LEU A 362 -13.80 24.01 15.00
CA LEU A 362 -12.78 24.84 15.64
C LEU A 362 -13.39 26.12 16.18
N VAL A 363 -14.13 26.87 15.36
CA VAL A 363 -14.74 28.15 15.73
C VAL A 363 -15.79 27.96 16.82
N ARG A 364 -16.59 26.90 16.73
CA ARG A 364 -17.61 26.55 17.72
C ARG A 364 -17.00 26.25 19.09
N ARG A 365 -15.87 25.52 19.14
CA ARG A 365 -15.18 25.22 20.40
C ARG A 365 -14.36 26.38 20.94
N PHE A 366 -13.76 27.17 20.06
CA PHE A 366 -12.89 28.27 20.43
C PHE A 366 -13.30 29.58 19.74
N PRO A 367 -14.40 30.22 20.19
CA PRO A 367 -14.92 31.43 19.56
C PRO A 367 -13.91 32.59 19.48
N SER A 368 -12.91 32.62 20.38
CA SER A 368 -11.82 33.61 20.34
C SER A 368 -10.98 33.54 19.06
N TYR A 369 -10.90 32.38 18.40
CA TYR A 369 -10.14 32.18 17.17
C TYR A 369 -10.95 32.49 15.91
N ALA A 370 -12.25 32.79 16.01
CA ALA A 370 -13.10 33.09 14.86
C ALA A 370 -12.58 34.27 14.02
N LYS A 371 -12.00 35.27 14.68
CA LYS A 371 -11.43 36.47 14.03
C LYS A 371 -9.93 36.35 13.75
N ASN A 372 -9.33 35.18 13.99
CA ASN A 372 -7.91 34.99 13.73
C ASN A 372 -7.64 35.06 12.21
N PRO A 373 -6.66 35.84 11.74
CA PRO A 373 -6.38 35.99 10.30
C PRO A 373 -6.16 34.65 9.58
N GLY A 374 -5.50 33.68 10.24
CA GLY A 374 -5.24 32.37 9.64
C GLY A 374 -6.51 31.54 9.44
N VAL A 375 -7.46 31.62 10.38
CA VAL A 375 -8.77 30.94 10.28
C VAL A 375 -9.59 31.54 9.16
N LEU A 376 -9.67 32.88 9.10
CA LEU A 376 -10.41 33.60 8.05
C LEU A 376 -9.83 33.36 6.64
N MET A 377 -8.49 33.30 6.52
CA MET A 377 -7.85 32.96 5.25
C MET A 377 -8.19 31.54 4.81
N LEU A 378 -8.12 30.58 5.73
CA LEU A 378 -8.43 29.18 5.41
C LEU A 378 -9.91 29.01 5.04
N GLU A 379 -10.83 29.69 5.74
CA GLU A 379 -12.25 29.72 5.41
C GLU A 379 -12.50 30.26 4.00
N LYS A 380 -11.82 31.36 3.65
CA LYS A 380 -11.88 31.94 2.31
C LYS A 380 -11.33 30.98 1.25
N ASP A 381 -10.19 30.34 1.50
CA ASP A 381 -9.58 29.38 0.58
C ASP A 381 -10.51 28.17 0.33
N ILE A 382 -11.15 27.65 1.38
CA ILE A 382 -12.15 26.58 1.28
C ILE A 382 -13.34 27.05 0.42
N GLY A 383 -13.88 28.23 0.68
CA GLY A 383 -15.00 28.80 -0.08
C GLY A 383 -14.67 28.95 -1.57
N LEU A 384 -13.47 29.45 -1.90
CA LEU A 384 -13.01 29.61 -3.28
C LEU A 384 -12.92 28.27 -4.02
N GLU A 385 -12.36 27.23 -3.40
CA GLU A 385 -12.28 25.90 -4.03
C GLU A 385 -13.67 25.24 -4.16
N MET A 386 -14.57 25.45 -3.19
CA MET A 386 -15.94 24.96 -3.28
C MET A 386 -16.72 25.61 -4.43
N ASP A 387 -16.55 26.91 -4.65
CA ASP A 387 -17.17 27.61 -5.76
C ASP A 387 -16.60 27.15 -7.10
N LYS A 388 -15.27 26.95 -7.21
CA LYS A 388 -14.66 26.34 -8.41
C LYS A 388 -15.24 24.96 -8.70
N ALA A 389 -15.43 24.12 -7.68
CA ALA A 389 -15.99 22.78 -7.84
C ALA A 389 -17.45 22.81 -8.34
N ARG A 390 -18.25 23.78 -7.91
CA ARG A 390 -19.65 23.97 -8.38
C ARG A 390 -19.75 24.34 -9.86
N HIS A 391 -18.75 25.05 -10.39
CA HIS A 391 -18.74 25.52 -11.78
C HIS A 391 -18.10 24.53 -12.77
N ARG A 392 -17.58 23.38 -12.32
CA ARG A 392 -17.11 22.32 -13.22
C ARG A 392 -18.32 21.62 -13.87
N SER A 393 -18.40 21.70 -15.20
CA SER A 393 -19.46 21.07 -16.01
C SER A 393 -19.54 19.55 -15.76
N PRO A 394 -20.73 18.96 -15.56
CA PRO A 394 -20.85 17.51 -15.40
C PRO A 394 -20.66 16.82 -16.76
N CYS A 395 -19.51 16.17 -16.96
CA CYS A 395 -19.28 15.30 -18.13
C CYS A 395 -20.08 13.99 -17.97
N SER A 396 -20.82 13.59 -19.01
CA SER A 396 -21.49 12.29 -19.24
C SER A 396 -21.84 11.42 -18.01
N ARG A 397 -23.11 11.46 -17.57
CA ARG A 397 -23.55 10.94 -16.25
C ARG A 397 -24.16 9.53 -16.25
N MET A 398 -24.51 8.93 -17.39
CA MET A 398 -25.38 7.72 -17.38
C MET A 398 -24.66 6.37 -17.22
N GLN A 399 -23.38 6.23 -17.60
CA GLN A 399 -22.61 5.00 -17.33
C GLN A 399 -21.81 5.08 -16.01
N THR A 400 -21.56 6.29 -15.51
CA THR A 400 -20.72 6.59 -14.35
C THR A 400 -21.39 6.24 -13.01
N GLU A 401 -22.72 6.33 -12.93
CA GLU A 401 -23.46 6.17 -11.66
C GLU A 401 -23.37 4.75 -11.05
N SER A 402 -23.36 3.69 -11.87
CA SER A 402 -23.24 2.30 -11.36
C SER A 402 -21.82 1.98 -10.88
N TYR A 403 -20.80 2.48 -11.58
CA TYR A 403 -19.39 2.30 -11.21
C TYR A 403 -19.03 3.09 -9.96
N GLU A 404 -19.49 4.33 -9.86
CA GLU A 404 -19.35 5.14 -8.66
C GLU A 404 -19.97 4.44 -7.43
N GLN A 405 -21.08 3.72 -7.59
CA GLN A 405 -21.69 2.97 -6.48
C GLN A 405 -20.81 1.81 -5.99
N LYS A 406 -20.27 0.98 -6.92
CA LYS A 406 -19.37 -0.13 -6.55
C LYS A 406 -18.06 0.36 -5.95
N GLU A 407 -17.46 1.40 -6.54
CA GLU A 407 -16.24 2.02 -6.02
C GLU A 407 -16.46 2.60 -4.63
N ASN A 408 -17.56 3.37 -4.44
CA ASN A 408 -17.90 3.93 -3.14
C ASN A 408 -18.12 2.83 -2.10
N TYR A 409 -18.75 1.72 -2.48
CA TYR A 409 -18.92 0.55 -1.63
C TYR A 409 -17.57 -0.04 -1.22
N TRP A 410 -16.67 -0.36 -2.17
CA TRP A 410 -15.36 -0.92 -1.85
C TRP A 410 -14.52 0.00 -0.98
N ARG A 411 -14.55 1.32 -1.22
CA ARG A 411 -13.86 2.29 -0.35
C ARG A 411 -14.45 2.30 1.05
N THR A 412 -15.77 2.30 1.18
CA THR A 412 -16.45 2.31 2.48
C THR A 412 -16.15 1.05 3.28
N MET A 413 -16.02 -0.08 2.58
CA MET A 413 -15.69 -1.37 3.18
C MET A 413 -14.18 -1.57 3.39
N SER A 414 -13.32 -0.74 2.80
CA SER A 414 -11.86 -0.93 2.88
C SER A 414 -11.29 -0.60 4.26
N ILE A 415 -10.38 -1.44 4.75
CA ILE A 415 -9.55 -1.16 5.93
C ILE A 415 -8.34 -0.32 5.49
N ASP A 416 -8.08 0.74 6.24
CA ASP A 416 -6.92 1.62 6.04
C ASP A 416 -5.66 1.04 6.71
N TYR A 417 -4.48 1.51 6.28
CA TYR A 417 -3.21 0.93 6.70
C TYR A 417 -2.88 1.19 8.18
N GLU A 418 -2.17 0.26 8.80
CA GLU A 418 -1.53 0.44 10.11
C GLU A 418 -0.26 1.27 9.96
N GLN A 419 0.61 0.82 9.04
CA GLN A 419 1.94 1.39 8.82
C GLN A 419 2.28 1.51 7.35
N ARG A 420 3.14 2.49 7.02
CA ARG A 420 3.61 2.78 5.66
C ARG A 420 5.14 2.85 5.62
N TYR A 421 5.75 2.20 4.62
CA TYR A 421 7.20 2.20 4.40
C TYR A 421 7.54 2.98 3.13
N ILE A 422 8.41 3.98 3.27
CA ILE A 422 8.73 4.97 2.23
C ILE A 422 10.23 4.90 1.97
N GLY A 423 10.62 5.09 0.70
CA GLY A 423 12.02 5.25 0.30
C GLY A 423 12.38 4.52 -0.98
N HIS A 424 11.76 3.37 -1.24
CA HIS A 424 11.94 2.63 -2.48
C HIS A 424 11.16 3.28 -3.64
N CYS A 425 11.50 2.85 -4.86
CA CYS A 425 10.81 3.21 -6.08
C CYS A 425 10.19 1.95 -6.73
N ASN A 426 8.95 2.07 -7.20
CA ASN A 426 8.19 0.98 -7.83
C ASN A 426 7.34 1.55 -8.97
N THR A 427 7.95 1.94 -10.08
CA THR A 427 7.30 2.60 -11.21
C THR A 427 7.54 1.90 -12.54
N LYS A 428 8.63 1.14 -12.67
CA LYS A 428 9.08 0.59 -13.96
C LYS A 428 8.58 -0.83 -14.21
N THR A 429 8.39 -1.64 -13.17
CA THR A 429 7.99 -3.05 -13.28
C THR A 429 6.66 -3.32 -12.60
N ASP A 430 5.96 -4.37 -13.05
CA ASP A 430 4.70 -4.82 -12.45
C ASP A 430 4.90 -5.90 -11.36
N ILE A 431 6.14 -6.11 -10.93
CA ILE A 431 6.55 -7.08 -9.92
C ILE A 431 7.54 -6.41 -8.97
N LYS A 432 7.15 -6.25 -7.70
CA LYS A 432 8.05 -5.74 -6.67
C LYS A 432 7.79 -6.39 -5.33
N GLU A 433 8.63 -7.36 -4.97
CA GLU A 433 8.44 -8.10 -3.73
C GLU A 433 8.77 -7.26 -2.49
N ALA A 434 7.97 -7.46 -1.44
CA ALA A 434 8.21 -6.94 -0.11
C ALA A 434 7.92 -8.05 0.90
N ASN A 435 8.82 -8.32 1.85
CA ASN A 435 8.74 -9.45 2.77
C ASN A 435 9.13 -9.08 4.20
N TYR A 436 8.73 -9.93 5.14
CA TYR A 436 9.17 -9.88 6.55
C TYR A 436 10.56 -10.49 6.67
N LEU A 437 11.45 -9.86 7.44
CA LEU A 437 12.82 -10.32 7.65
C LEU A 437 13.14 -10.47 9.15
N GLY A 438 13.94 -11.51 9.45
CA GLY A 438 14.25 -11.90 10.83
C GLY A 438 13.02 -12.44 11.55
N ASP A 439 12.90 -12.15 12.84
CA ASP A 439 11.71 -12.48 13.65
C ASP A 439 10.52 -11.55 13.35
N SER A 440 10.35 -11.18 12.07
CA SER A 440 9.36 -10.19 11.61
C SER A 440 9.53 -8.80 12.24
N ASN A 441 10.72 -8.45 12.72
CA ASN A 441 11.01 -7.11 13.23
C ASN A 441 11.32 -6.11 12.11
N TYR A 442 11.64 -6.61 10.91
CA TYR A 442 12.01 -5.80 9.77
C TYR A 442 11.15 -6.13 8.55
N ILE A 443 10.97 -5.13 7.70
CA ILE A 443 10.42 -5.28 6.35
C ILE A 443 11.56 -5.09 5.36
N VAL A 444 11.59 -5.88 4.30
CA VAL A 444 12.57 -5.78 3.22
C VAL A 444 11.87 -5.71 1.87
N ALA A 445 12.33 -4.86 0.95
CA ALA A 445 11.80 -4.78 -0.41
C ALA A 445 12.86 -4.31 -1.41
N GLY A 446 12.69 -4.71 -2.67
CA GLY A 446 13.50 -4.24 -3.79
C GLY A 446 13.04 -2.85 -4.28
N SER A 447 13.83 -2.23 -5.15
CA SER A 447 13.58 -0.90 -5.69
C SER A 447 14.09 -0.77 -7.13
N ASP A 448 13.54 0.21 -7.86
CA ASP A 448 13.89 0.52 -9.27
C ASP A 448 15.19 1.34 -9.45
N ASP A 449 15.99 1.45 -8.38
CA ASP A 449 17.31 2.11 -8.32
C ASP A 449 18.45 1.09 -8.07
N GLY A 450 18.17 -0.20 -8.24
CA GLY A 450 19.12 -1.29 -8.02
C GLY A 450 19.40 -1.60 -6.54
N ASN A 451 18.75 -0.88 -5.61
CA ASN A 451 18.88 -1.12 -4.18
C ASN A 451 17.76 -2.03 -3.64
N PHE A 452 18.02 -2.65 -2.50
CA PHE A 452 16.96 -3.11 -1.61
C PHE A 452 17.05 -2.38 -0.27
N PHE A 453 15.89 -2.20 0.34
CA PHE A 453 15.70 -1.42 1.54
C PHE A 453 15.26 -2.34 2.67
N ILE A 454 15.78 -2.09 3.88
CA ILE A 454 15.33 -2.71 5.12
C ILE A 454 14.78 -1.60 6.02
N TRP A 455 13.53 -1.75 6.46
CA TRP A 455 12.89 -0.87 7.44
C TRP A 455 12.67 -1.61 8.75
N ASP A 456 12.75 -0.89 9.87
CA ASP A 456 12.15 -1.35 11.11
C ASP A 456 10.63 -1.39 10.94
N ARG A 457 10.01 -2.56 11.21
CA ARG A 457 8.58 -2.80 10.93
C ARG A 457 7.69 -1.83 11.71
N HIS A 458 8.01 -1.56 12.97
CA HIS A 458 7.13 -0.82 13.87
C HIS A 458 7.21 0.70 13.66
N SER A 459 8.42 1.24 13.46
CA SER A 459 8.65 2.67 13.24
C SER A 459 8.49 3.08 11.78
N GLY A 460 8.71 2.15 10.84
CA GLY A 460 8.75 2.45 9.41
C GLY A 460 10.01 3.21 8.99
N ILE A 461 10.99 3.36 9.89
CA ILE A 461 12.26 4.02 9.63
C ILE A 461 13.17 3.07 8.86
N ILE A 462 13.83 3.58 7.83
CA ILE A 462 14.86 2.84 7.08
C ILE A 462 16.01 2.53 8.03
N HIS A 463 16.28 1.23 8.22
CA HIS A 463 17.41 0.74 8.99
C HIS A 463 18.69 0.70 8.12
N SER A 464 18.57 0.23 6.88
CA SER A 464 19.70 0.08 5.96
C SER A 464 19.24 -0.06 4.51
N VAL A 465 20.12 0.36 3.60
CA VAL A 465 19.96 0.23 2.14
C VAL A 465 21.20 -0.44 1.59
N PHE A 466 21.01 -1.36 0.64
CA PHE A 466 22.10 -2.12 0.04
C PHE A 466 21.94 -2.19 -1.49
N GLN A 467 23.03 -1.98 -2.22
CA GLN A 467 23.06 -2.12 -3.67
C GLN A 467 23.13 -3.61 -4.03
N ALA A 468 22.03 -4.15 -4.54
CA ALA A 468 21.99 -5.52 -5.03
C ALA A 468 22.35 -5.56 -6.52
N ASP A 469 21.62 -4.83 -7.34
CA ASP A 469 21.69 -4.90 -8.80
C ASP A 469 22.05 -3.53 -9.39
N GLU A 470 22.40 -3.44 -10.66
CA GLU A 470 22.77 -2.15 -11.27
C GLU A 470 21.55 -1.27 -11.53
N LEU A 471 20.42 -1.87 -11.91
CA LEU A 471 19.24 -1.14 -12.37
C LEU A 471 18.01 -1.34 -11.48
N ILE A 472 17.53 -2.57 -11.33
CA ILE A 472 16.22 -2.83 -10.73
C ILE A 472 16.30 -4.11 -9.91
N VAL A 473 15.86 -4.08 -8.65
CA VAL A 473 15.65 -5.27 -7.82
C VAL A 473 14.16 -5.57 -7.77
N ASN A 474 13.75 -6.75 -8.25
CA ASN A 474 12.34 -7.14 -8.30
C ASN A 474 11.97 -8.13 -7.19
N CYS A 475 12.81 -9.13 -6.96
CA CYS A 475 12.57 -10.21 -6.01
C CYS A 475 13.48 -10.08 -4.81
N VAL A 476 12.89 -10.30 -3.62
CA VAL A 476 13.55 -10.25 -2.34
C VAL A 476 12.91 -11.31 -1.46
N GLN A 477 13.57 -12.46 -1.34
CA GLN A 477 13.05 -13.65 -0.65
C GLN A 477 13.93 -14.03 0.55
N PRO A 478 13.46 -13.81 1.78
CA PRO A 478 14.13 -14.32 2.98
C PRO A 478 14.12 -15.84 3.03
N HIS A 479 15.15 -16.42 3.62
CA HIS A 479 15.15 -17.84 3.90
C HIS A 479 14.18 -18.16 5.07
N PRO A 480 13.36 -19.22 5.00
CA PRO A 480 12.32 -19.51 5.98
C PRO A 480 12.80 -19.80 7.42
N TYR A 481 14.04 -20.28 7.59
CA TYR A 481 14.56 -20.75 8.89
C TYR A 481 15.91 -20.16 9.34
N ILE A 482 16.67 -19.54 8.44
CA ILE A 482 17.98 -18.98 8.76
C ILE A 482 17.97 -17.53 8.34
N CYS A 483 18.75 -16.68 9.03
CA CYS A 483 18.84 -15.27 8.69
C CYS A 483 19.68 -15.10 7.42
N MET A 484 19.07 -15.36 6.27
CA MET A 484 19.62 -15.16 4.93
C MET A 484 18.55 -14.59 4.01
N LEU A 485 19.00 -13.93 2.96
CA LEU A 485 18.13 -13.31 1.97
C LEU A 485 18.66 -13.62 0.56
N ALA A 486 17.77 -13.85 -0.39
CA ALA A 486 18.08 -13.89 -1.81
C ALA A 486 17.45 -12.68 -2.51
N THR A 487 18.22 -12.01 -3.37
CA THR A 487 17.71 -10.93 -4.22
C THR A 487 17.96 -11.25 -5.68
N SER A 488 17.06 -10.80 -6.55
CA SER A 488 17.25 -10.82 -7.99
C SER A 488 16.45 -9.71 -8.65
N GLY A 489 16.92 -9.27 -9.80
CA GLY A 489 16.34 -8.18 -10.57
C GLY A 489 16.26 -8.49 -12.04
N ILE A 490 16.67 -7.51 -12.86
CA ILE A 490 16.80 -7.66 -14.32
C ILE A 490 18.21 -8.14 -14.70
N ASP A 491 19.18 -7.99 -13.80
CA ASP A 491 20.52 -8.51 -13.95
C ASP A 491 20.52 -10.05 -14.06
N HIS A 492 21.59 -10.61 -14.62
CA HIS A 492 21.75 -12.07 -14.79
C HIS A 492 22.15 -12.82 -13.51
N GLU A 493 22.24 -12.14 -12.37
CA GLU A 493 22.76 -12.69 -11.12
C GLU A 493 21.66 -12.81 -10.04
N VAL A 494 21.65 -13.94 -9.34
CA VAL A 494 20.93 -14.10 -8.07
C VAL A 494 21.94 -13.94 -6.94
N ARG A 495 21.67 -13.01 -6.03
CA ARG A 495 22.59 -12.67 -4.93
C ARG A 495 22.07 -13.23 -3.61
N LEU A 496 22.95 -13.89 -2.86
CA LEU A 496 22.67 -14.38 -1.52
C LEU A 496 23.34 -13.47 -0.48
N TRP A 497 22.58 -13.13 0.54
CA TRP A 497 22.98 -12.21 1.61
C TRP A 497 22.88 -12.94 2.95
N SER A 498 23.90 -12.75 3.77
CA SER A 498 23.93 -13.21 5.15
C SER A 498 24.48 -12.10 6.06
N PRO A 499 24.07 -12.06 7.33
CA PRO A 499 24.64 -11.16 8.32
C PRO A 499 26.15 -11.35 8.42
N GLN A 500 26.87 -10.23 8.49
CA GLN A 500 28.32 -10.22 8.74
C GLN A 500 28.62 -9.60 10.10
N SER A 501 29.80 -9.89 10.64
CA SER A 501 30.27 -9.24 11.88
C SER A 501 30.28 -7.71 11.69
N PRO A 502 29.81 -6.93 12.68
CA PRO A 502 29.78 -5.48 12.62
C PRO A 502 31.18 -4.84 12.50
N GLU A 503 32.25 -5.59 12.77
CA GLU A 503 33.64 -5.13 12.65
C GLU A 503 34.10 -5.00 11.19
N LYS A 504 33.40 -5.62 10.23
CA LYS A 504 33.74 -5.55 8.81
C LYS A 504 32.86 -4.52 8.10
N PRO A 505 33.43 -3.62 7.29
CA PRO A 505 32.64 -2.69 6.49
C PRO A 505 31.81 -3.49 5.47
N ALA A 506 30.50 -3.25 5.47
CA ALA A 506 29.60 -3.84 4.49
C ALA A 506 29.80 -3.17 3.12
N VAL A 507 30.52 -3.84 2.22
CA VAL A 507 30.97 -3.31 0.92
C VAL A 507 29.84 -2.73 0.07
N ARG A 508 28.64 -3.31 0.14
CA ARG A 508 27.46 -2.91 -0.66
C ARG A 508 26.43 -2.09 0.10
N ARG A 509 26.73 -1.67 1.34
CA ARG A 509 25.82 -0.84 2.14
C ARG A 509 25.95 0.62 1.71
N THR A 510 24.81 1.23 1.41
CA THR A 510 24.80 2.62 0.97
C THR A 510 24.89 3.58 2.17
N THR A 511 25.72 4.61 2.04
CA THR A 511 25.92 5.64 3.07
C THR A 511 25.06 6.90 2.84
N VAL A 512 24.62 7.14 1.60
CA VAL A 512 23.85 8.33 1.18
C VAL A 512 22.33 8.08 1.10
N VAL A 513 21.77 7.50 2.17
CA VAL A 513 20.35 7.07 2.21
C VAL A 513 19.36 8.21 1.92
N ASP A 514 19.56 9.38 2.52
CA ASP A 514 18.61 10.50 2.38
C ASP A 514 18.50 11.00 0.93
N SER A 515 19.60 11.03 0.18
CA SER A 515 19.62 11.41 -1.24
C SER A 515 18.86 10.40 -2.07
N ILE A 516 19.18 9.10 -1.91
CA ILE A 516 18.52 8.02 -2.66
C ILE A 516 17.01 8.02 -2.42
N VAL A 517 16.61 8.19 -1.16
CA VAL A 517 15.19 8.29 -0.82
C VAL A 517 14.57 9.50 -1.54
N HIS A 518 15.20 10.67 -1.51
CA HIS A 518 14.69 11.85 -2.19
C HIS A 518 14.56 11.64 -3.72
N ASP A 519 15.59 11.06 -4.34
CA ASP A 519 15.62 10.78 -5.78
C ASP A 519 14.50 9.79 -6.17
N ASN A 520 14.33 8.71 -5.41
CA ASN A 520 13.25 7.75 -5.62
C ASN A 520 11.86 8.38 -5.47
N GLN A 521 11.64 9.22 -4.46
CA GLN A 521 10.34 9.88 -4.27
C GLN A 521 10.06 10.92 -5.36
N THR A 522 11.10 11.57 -5.87
CA THR A 522 10.99 12.47 -7.02
C THR A 522 10.68 11.68 -8.29
N HIS A 523 11.37 10.57 -8.55
CA HIS A 523 11.10 9.70 -9.71
C HIS A 523 9.67 9.15 -9.73
N MET A 524 9.07 8.88 -8.56
CA MET A 524 7.66 8.47 -8.49
C MET A 524 6.67 9.58 -8.88
N GLN A 525 7.09 10.85 -8.85
CA GLN A 525 6.26 12.01 -9.21
C GLN A 525 6.43 12.44 -10.67
N ILE A 526 7.53 12.06 -11.32
CA ILE A 526 7.81 12.43 -12.71
C ILE A 526 6.87 11.66 -13.65
N ASP A 527 6.41 12.34 -14.70
CA ASP A 527 5.63 11.71 -15.77
C ASP A 527 6.49 10.62 -16.45
N PRO A 528 5.95 9.41 -16.69
CA PRO A 528 6.67 8.36 -17.38
C PRO A 528 7.37 8.80 -18.67
N PHE A 529 6.82 9.77 -19.43
CA PHE A 529 7.42 10.28 -20.67
C PHE A 529 8.55 11.29 -20.44
N ASP A 530 8.54 12.02 -19.32
CA ASP A 530 9.64 12.92 -18.93
C ASP A 530 10.87 12.14 -18.44
N SER A 531 10.68 10.85 -18.08
CA SER A 531 11.73 9.94 -17.61
C SER A 531 12.45 9.16 -18.72
N ILE A 532 12.02 9.28 -19.98
CA ILE A 532 12.61 8.54 -21.10
C ILE A 532 13.87 9.27 -21.60
N ALA A 533 15.02 8.96 -20.99
CA ALA A 533 16.27 9.09 -21.72
C ALA A 533 16.24 8.10 -22.92
N PRO A 534 16.70 8.49 -24.12
CA PRO A 534 16.59 7.70 -25.35
C PRO A 534 17.26 6.30 -25.29
N ASP A 535 18.03 6.05 -24.24
CA ASP A 535 18.81 4.87 -23.93
C ASP A 535 18.19 3.98 -22.82
N GLN A 536 17.13 4.42 -22.12
CA GLN A 536 16.37 3.59 -21.18
C GLN A 536 15.11 3.01 -21.84
N ALA A 537 15.30 2.00 -22.70
CA ALA A 537 14.20 1.20 -23.19
C ALA A 537 13.46 0.57 -22.00
N ILE A 538 12.14 0.81 -21.92
CA ILE A 538 11.25 0.19 -20.94
C ILE A 538 11.24 -1.31 -21.23
N CYS A 539 12.06 -2.08 -20.52
CA CYS A 539 11.81 -3.50 -20.33
C CYS A 539 10.56 -3.61 -19.45
N ARG A 540 9.37 -3.60 -20.05
CA ARG A 540 8.25 -4.34 -19.47
C ARG A 540 8.81 -5.74 -19.29
N ALA A 541 8.96 -6.19 -18.05
CA ALA A 541 9.45 -7.54 -17.77
C ALA A 541 8.69 -8.52 -18.68
N SER A 542 9.46 -9.18 -19.54
CA SER A 542 9.01 -10.06 -20.62
C SER A 542 8.04 -11.12 -20.10
#